data_AF-A0A4R4XNX3-F1
#
_entry.id   AF-A0A4R4XNX3-F1
#
_cell.length_a   1.000
_cell.length_b   1.000
_cell.length_c   1.000
_cell.angle_alpha   90.00
_cell.angle_beta   90.00
_cell.angle_gamma   90.00
#
_symmetry.space_group_name_H-M   'P 1'
#
loop_
_entity.id
_entity.type
_entity.pdbx_description
1 polymer ?
#
loop_
_entity_poly.entity_id
_entity_poly.type
_entity_poly.pdbx_seq_one_letter_code
_entity_poly.pdbx_strand_id
1 'polypeptide(L)'
;MSATRPSSGPELMLPGLREVYAAFVREADALPALPGPLEAEAWASARLGALEAAAPHAQGLRAALGDLITCLRAAATPGARAFLRALAAIGPVAGRRAAGRAAGGLGDVPAAPWEGSLGRVVPGQVWLIQEGPLDGDRLVCEFRYEDAGTRGLHATAVRLGHGDAPSEVVIVGDVPALMAAARQAMQAELCVVQPYDPAAVGPRLRAALDHAEPLPEACYPAMALARHRAALLP
;
A
#
# COMPACT_ATOMS: atom_id res chain seq x y z
N MET A 1 -27.47 -26.72 32.90
CA MET A 1 -26.51 -25.60 32.73
C MET A 1 -25.73 -25.87 31.46
N SER A 2 -26.15 -25.27 30.34
CA SER A 2 -25.47 -25.44 29.05
C SER A 2 -24.18 -24.62 29.06
N ALA A 3 -23.04 -25.31 29.10
CA ALA A 3 -21.75 -24.70 28.87
C ALA A 3 -21.66 -24.33 27.39
N THR A 4 -21.82 -23.04 27.09
CA THR A 4 -21.50 -22.46 25.79
C THR A 4 -20.01 -22.70 25.54
N ARG A 5 -19.67 -23.66 24.67
CA ARG A 5 -18.28 -23.85 24.24
C ARG A 5 -17.84 -22.55 23.56
N PRO A 6 -16.73 -21.91 23.98
CA PRO A 6 -16.16 -20.83 23.18
C PRO A 6 -15.79 -21.45 21.84
N SER A 7 -16.33 -20.92 20.74
CA SER A 7 -15.94 -21.35 19.40
C SER A 7 -14.43 -21.11 19.31
N SER A 8 -13.64 -22.18 19.23
CA SER A 8 -12.21 -22.07 18.98
C SER A 8 -12.08 -21.45 17.60
N GLY A 9 -11.66 -20.17 17.55
CA GLY A 9 -11.33 -19.51 16.29
C GLY A 9 -10.27 -20.29 15.50
N PRO A 10 -9.94 -19.84 14.27
CA PRO A 10 -8.94 -20.52 13.45
C PRO A 10 -7.63 -20.74 14.23
N GLU A 11 -7.01 -21.90 14.01
CA GLU A 11 -5.68 -22.19 14.56
C GLU A 11 -4.66 -21.27 13.88
N LEU A 12 -4.04 -20.38 14.68
CA LEU A 12 -3.13 -19.34 14.19
C LEU A 12 -1.68 -19.78 14.39
N MET A 13 -0.83 -19.51 13.40
CA MET A 13 0.61 -19.73 13.49
C MET A 13 1.28 -18.77 14.48
N LEU A 14 0.77 -17.55 14.60
CA LEU A 14 1.23 -16.50 15.49
C LEU A 14 0.08 -16.08 16.43
N PRO A 15 -0.26 -16.89 17.44
CA PRO A 15 -1.39 -16.62 18.32
C PRO A 15 -1.25 -15.33 19.14
N GLY A 16 -0.01 -14.84 19.35
CA GLY A 16 0.26 -13.56 20.01
C GLY A 16 -0.24 -12.33 19.24
N LEU A 17 -0.52 -12.45 17.93
CA LEU A 17 -1.05 -11.37 17.10
C LEU A 17 -2.58 -11.41 16.96
N ARG A 18 -3.28 -12.29 17.69
CA ARG A 18 -4.73 -12.48 17.59
C ARG A 18 -5.52 -11.18 17.73
N GLU A 19 -5.18 -10.35 18.70
CA GLU A 19 -5.86 -9.06 18.92
C GLU A 19 -5.62 -8.07 17.78
N VAL A 20 -4.43 -8.10 17.16
CA VAL A 20 -4.12 -7.28 15.97
C VAL A 20 -4.97 -7.73 14.78
N TYR A 21 -5.07 -9.03 14.53
CA TYR A 21 -5.92 -9.55 13.46
C TYR A 21 -7.40 -9.23 13.70
N ALA A 22 -7.88 -9.38 14.94
CA ALA A 22 -9.26 -9.03 15.30
C ALA A 22 -9.53 -7.53 15.12
N ALA A 23 -8.57 -6.66 15.46
CA ALA A 23 -8.67 -5.22 15.19
C ALA A 23 -8.77 -4.94 13.69
N PHE A 24 -7.88 -5.53 12.88
CA PHE A 24 -7.90 -5.37 11.43
C PHE A 24 -9.21 -5.84 10.79
N VAL A 25 -9.78 -6.95 11.26
CA VAL A 25 -11.09 -7.44 10.80
C VAL A 25 -12.19 -6.42 11.11
N ARG A 26 -12.25 -5.90 12.34
CA ARG A 26 -13.26 -4.89 12.73
C ARG A 26 -13.12 -3.59 11.93
N GLU A 27 -11.90 -3.10 11.77
CA GLU A 27 -11.67 -1.85 11.03
C GLU A 27 -11.95 -2.01 9.53
N ALA A 28 -11.80 -3.22 8.99
CA ALA A 28 -12.11 -3.49 7.58
C ALA A 28 -13.59 -3.25 7.25
N ASP A 29 -14.50 -3.26 8.22
CA ASP A 29 -15.93 -2.97 8.00
C ASP A 29 -16.18 -1.57 7.42
N ALA A 30 -15.23 -0.64 7.59
CA ALA A 30 -15.30 0.69 6.98
C ALA A 30 -14.90 0.71 5.49
N LEU A 31 -14.14 -0.29 5.00
CA LEU A 31 -13.59 -0.30 3.64
C LEU A 31 -14.66 -0.10 2.55
N PRO A 32 -15.81 -0.82 2.55
CA PRO A 32 -16.78 -0.71 1.47
C PRO A 32 -17.37 0.70 1.31
N ALA A 33 -17.33 1.52 2.37
CA ALA A 33 -17.81 2.90 2.36
C ALA A 33 -16.76 3.92 1.87
N LEU A 34 -15.53 3.49 1.61
CA LEU A 34 -14.48 4.40 1.12
C LEU A 34 -14.81 4.94 -0.29
N PRO A 35 -14.38 6.17 -0.60
CA PRO A 35 -14.73 6.83 -1.86
C PRO A 35 -14.26 6.10 -3.13
N GLY A 36 -13.12 5.42 -3.07
CA GLY A 36 -12.51 4.83 -4.25
C GLY A 36 -11.39 3.83 -3.95
N PRO A 37 -10.76 3.31 -5.02
CA PRO A 37 -9.72 2.30 -4.90
C PRO A 37 -8.43 2.83 -4.27
N LEU A 38 -8.11 4.13 -4.45
CA LEU A 38 -6.90 4.73 -3.87
C LEU A 38 -6.96 4.72 -2.35
N GLU A 39 -8.08 5.16 -1.78
CA GLU A 39 -8.28 5.21 -0.34
C GLU A 39 -8.27 3.81 0.27
N ALA A 40 -8.87 2.84 -0.42
CA ALA A 40 -8.84 1.44 0.00
C ALA A 40 -7.43 0.83 -0.04
N GLU A 41 -6.66 1.12 -1.08
CA GLU A 41 -5.26 0.67 -1.21
C GLU A 41 -4.36 1.34 -0.17
N ALA A 42 -4.51 2.65 0.07
CA ALA A 42 -3.78 3.37 1.10
C ALA A 42 -4.10 2.83 2.50
N TRP A 43 -5.38 2.58 2.78
CA TRP A 43 -5.82 1.95 4.03
C TRP A 43 -5.17 0.57 4.22
N ALA A 44 -5.24 -0.29 3.19
CA ALA A 44 -4.68 -1.64 3.26
C ALA A 44 -3.14 -1.60 3.41
N SER A 45 -2.48 -0.68 2.70
CA SER A 45 -1.05 -0.45 2.81
C SER A 45 -0.65 -0.06 4.23
N ALA A 46 -1.42 0.80 4.89
CA ALA A 46 -1.10 1.21 6.26
C ALA A 46 -1.17 0.04 7.25
N ARG A 47 -2.15 -0.87 7.10
CA ARG A 47 -2.26 -2.07 7.93
C ARG A 47 -1.16 -3.09 7.66
N LEU A 48 -0.78 -3.23 6.39
CA LEU A 48 0.37 -4.05 5.99
C LEU A 48 1.69 -3.51 6.53
N GLY A 49 1.87 -2.18 6.49
CA GLY A 49 3.03 -1.51 7.07
C GLY A 49 3.16 -1.73 8.57
N ALA A 50 2.04 -1.59 9.31
CA ALA A 50 2.01 -1.91 10.74
C ALA A 50 2.35 -3.38 11.02
N LEU A 51 1.89 -4.30 10.17
CA LEU A 51 2.20 -5.72 10.29
C LEU A 51 3.66 -6.03 9.98
N GLU A 52 4.24 -5.40 8.95
CA GLU A 52 5.65 -5.52 8.57
C GLU A 52 6.56 -4.96 9.65
N ALA A 53 6.23 -3.79 10.22
CA ALA A 53 6.96 -3.20 11.34
C ALA A 53 6.92 -4.09 12.60
N ALA A 54 5.79 -4.77 12.86
CA ALA A 54 5.66 -5.71 13.97
C ALA A 54 6.33 -7.07 13.74
N ALA A 55 6.58 -7.45 12.48
CA ALA A 55 7.18 -8.73 12.09
C ALA A 55 8.28 -8.53 11.02
N PRO A 56 9.42 -7.93 11.38
CA PRO A 56 10.45 -7.50 10.41
C PRO A 56 11.15 -8.66 9.70
N HIS A 57 11.06 -9.88 10.23
CA HIS A 57 11.64 -11.06 9.59
C HIS A 57 10.68 -11.67 8.57
N ALA A 58 11.19 -11.99 7.37
CA ALA A 58 10.40 -12.49 6.25
C ALA A 58 9.53 -13.72 6.58
N GLN A 59 10.02 -14.64 7.41
CA GLN A 59 9.25 -15.81 7.84
C GLN A 59 8.09 -15.42 8.77
N GLY A 60 8.34 -14.50 9.71
CA GLY A 60 7.32 -13.98 10.63
C GLY A 60 6.24 -13.23 9.87
N LEU A 61 6.62 -12.32 8.97
CA LEU A 61 5.67 -11.62 8.10
C LEU A 61 4.82 -12.57 7.26
N ARG A 62 5.43 -13.62 6.69
CA ARG A 62 4.70 -14.63 5.91
C ARG A 62 3.66 -15.37 6.76
N ALA A 63 4.03 -15.79 7.97
CA ALA A 63 3.08 -16.41 8.90
C ALA A 63 1.97 -15.44 9.30
N ALA A 64 2.31 -14.18 9.58
CA ALA A 64 1.35 -13.15 9.96
C ALA A 64 0.34 -12.84 8.86
N LEU A 65 0.79 -12.79 7.60
CA LEU A 65 -0.08 -12.64 6.43
C LEU A 65 -1.01 -13.85 6.26
N GLY A 66 -0.50 -15.07 6.48
CA GLY A 66 -1.30 -16.29 6.40
C GLY A 66 -2.43 -16.33 7.44
N ASP A 67 -2.11 -15.96 8.68
CA ASP A 67 -3.08 -15.84 9.77
C ASP A 67 -4.10 -14.74 9.48
N LEU A 68 -3.67 -13.55 9.05
CA LEU A 68 -4.57 -12.45 8.69
C LEU A 68 -5.56 -12.86 7.59
N ILE A 69 -5.08 -13.51 6.52
CA ILE A 69 -5.93 -14.01 5.44
C ILE A 69 -6.96 -15.03 5.99
N THR A 70 -6.53 -15.89 6.91
CA THR A 70 -7.41 -16.88 7.55
C THR A 70 -8.48 -16.20 8.41
N CYS A 71 -8.10 -15.20 9.22
CA CYS A 71 -9.03 -14.42 10.02
C CYS A 71 -10.05 -13.65 9.15
N LEU A 72 -9.59 -12.96 8.10
CA LEU A 72 -10.48 -12.22 7.19
C LEU A 72 -11.45 -13.18 6.47
N ARG A 73 -10.96 -14.32 6.00
CA ARG A 73 -11.81 -15.34 5.37
C ARG A 73 -12.88 -15.86 6.34
N ALA A 74 -12.50 -16.12 7.60
CA ALA A 74 -13.43 -16.61 8.61
C ALA A 74 -14.49 -15.56 9.01
N ALA A 75 -14.12 -14.27 8.99
CA ALA A 75 -15.05 -13.18 9.28
C ALA A 75 -16.16 -13.05 8.22
N ALA A 76 -15.84 -13.30 6.95
CA ALA A 76 -16.79 -13.32 5.84
C ALA A 76 -17.69 -12.07 5.73
N THR A 77 -17.19 -10.91 6.17
CA THR A 77 -17.90 -9.62 6.03
C THR A 77 -17.55 -8.94 4.70
N PRO A 78 -18.37 -7.97 4.21
CA PRO A 78 -18.02 -7.16 3.04
C PRO A 78 -16.67 -6.46 3.20
N GLY A 79 -16.39 -5.95 4.40
CA GLY A 79 -15.09 -5.36 4.75
C GLY A 79 -13.94 -6.34 4.64
N ALA A 80 -14.09 -7.54 5.20
CA ALA A 80 -13.07 -8.57 5.12
C ALA A 80 -12.79 -9.02 3.67
N ARG A 81 -13.84 -9.14 2.84
CA ARG A 81 -13.71 -9.42 1.40
C ARG A 81 -12.97 -8.30 0.68
N ALA A 82 -13.33 -7.04 0.94
CA ALA A 82 -12.66 -5.86 0.37
C ALA A 82 -11.18 -5.80 0.77
N PHE A 83 -10.83 -6.13 2.02
CA PHE A 83 -9.44 -6.16 2.46
C PHE A 83 -8.66 -7.30 1.77
N LEU A 84 -9.22 -8.50 1.68
CA LEU A 84 -8.59 -9.62 0.95
C LEU A 84 -8.34 -9.26 -0.53
N ARG A 85 -9.21 -8.46 -1.15
CA ARG A 85 -9.03 -7.98 -2.53
C ARG A 85 -7.93 -6.94 -2.64
N ALA A 86 -7.86 -5.98 -1.72
CA ALA A 86 -6.75 -5.03 -1.66
C ALA A 86 -5.40 -5.74 -1.42
N LEU A 87 -5.37 -6.73 -0.51
CA LEU A 87 -4.21 -7.59 -0.29
C LEU A 87 -3.79 -8.35 -1.56
N ALA A 88 -4.76 -8.87 -2.32
CA ALA A 88 -4.50 -9.56 -3.57
C ALA A 88 -3.92 -8.63 -4.66
N ALA A 89 -4.35 -7.37 -4.69
CA ALA A 89 -3.89 -6.38 -5.65
C ALA A 89 -2.50 -5.83 -5.31
N ILE A 90 -2.34 -5.24 -4.12
CA ILE A 90 -1.14 -4.45 -3.78
C ILE A 90 -0.24 -5.09 -2.71
N GLY A 91 -0.70 -6.13 -2.01
CA GLY A 91 0.02 -6.71 -0.88
C GLY A 91 1.36 -7.39 -1.23
N PRO A 92 2.08 -7.96 -0.26
CA PRO A 92 3.32 -8.69 -0.54
C PRO A 92 3.10 -9.90 -1.46
N VAL A 93 4.05 -10.16 -2.36
CA VAL A 93 3.96 -11.24 -3.37
C VAL A 93 3.59 -12.59 -2.75
N ALA A 94 4.15 -12.91 -1.58
CA ALA A 94 3.89 -14.15 -0.87
C ALA A 94 2.41 -14.35 -0.47
N GLY A 95 1.65 -13.26 -0.26
CA GLY A 95 0.26 -13.30 0.19
C GLY A 95 -0.77 -13.11 -0.92
N ARG A 96 -0.42 -12.46 -2.05
CA ARG A 96 -1.39 -12.02 -3.08
C ARG A 96 -2.31 -13.13 -3.58
N ARG A 97 -1.73 -14.26 -4.00
CA ARG A 97 -2.49 -15.39 -4.57
C ARG A 97 -3.42 -16.03 -3.53
N ALA A 98 -2.98 -16.15 -2.28
CA ALA A 98 -3.78 -16.71 -1.21
C ALA A 98 -4.95 -15.79 -0.85
N ALA A 99 -4.70 -14.48 -0.75
CA ALA A 99 -5.73 -13.48 -0.50
C ALA A 99 -6.79 -13.45 -1.63
N GLY A 100 -6.35 -13.50 -2.89
CA GLY A 100 -7.25 -13.54 -4.04
C GLY A 100 -8.17 -14.77 -4.06
N ARG A 101 -7.63 -15.95 -3.71
CA ARG A 101 -8.45 -17.16 -3.56
C ARG A 101 -9.41 -17.06 -2.38
N ALA A 102 -8.96 -16.53 -1.24
CA ALA A 102 -9.81 -16.35 -0.08
C ALA A 102 -10.98 -15.40 -0.38
N ALA A 103 -10.71 -14.26 -1.04
CA ALA A 103 -11.77 -13.34 -1.50
C ALA A 103 -12.72 -13.99 -2.50
N GLY A 104 -12.21 -14.77 -3.44
CA GLY A 104 -13.03 -15.51 -4.42
C GLY A 104 -13.94 -16.57 -3.78
N GLY A 105 -13.54 -17.12 -2.63
CA GLY A 105 -14.35 -18.06 -1.85
C GLY A 105 -15.49 -17.43 -1.06
N LEU A 106 -15.59 -16.10 -0.99
CA LEU A 106 -16.65 -15.36 -0.30
C LEU A 106 -17.77 -14.93 -1.27
N GLY A 107 -18.17 -15.82 -2.19
CA GLY A 107 -19.01 -15.48 -3.36
C GLY A 107 -20.33 -14.77 -3.05
N ASP A 108 -20.96 -15.07 -1.91
CA ASP A 108 -22.25 -14.48 -1.52
C ASP A 108 -22.10 -13.12 -0.81
N VAL A 109 -20.88 -12.71 -0.50
CA VAL A 109 -20.60 -11.44 0.19
C VAL A 109 -20.55 -10.31 -0.84
N PRO A 110 -21.33 -9.22 -0.66
CA PRO A 110 -21.35 -8.09 -1.59
C PRO A 110 -19.98 -7.49 -1.87
N ALA A 111 -19.78 -7.06 -3.11
CA ALA A 111 -18.57 -6.37 -3.54
C ALA A 111 -18.64 -4.86 -3.32
N ALA A 112 -17.49 -4.29 -2.97
CA ALA A 112 -17.35 -2.84 -2.97
C ALA A 112 -17.34 -2.33 -4.42
N PRO A 113 -17.91 -1.15 -4.70
CA PRO A 113 -18.05 -0.65 -6.07
C PRO A 113 -16.69 -0.40 -6.75
N TRP A 114 -15.64 -0.12 -5.99
CA TRP A 114 -14.29 0.14 -6.48
C TRP A 114 -13.40 -1.12 -6.60
N GLU A 115 -13.86 -2.29 -6.15
CA GLU A 115 -13.02 -3.48 -6.01
C GLU A 115 -12.39 -3.95 -7.33
N GLY A 116 -13.13 -3.83 -8.44
CA GLY A 116 -12.65 -4.20 -9.76
C GLY A 116 -11.47 -3.35 -10.26
N SER A 117 -11.29 -2.15 -9.68
CA SER A 117 -10.24 -1.19 -10.07
C SER A 117 -8.95 -1.34 -9.27
N LEU A 118 -8.94 -2.13 -8.20
CA LEU A 118 -7.78 -2.26 -7.31
C LEU A 118 -6.52 -2.69 -8.06
N GLY A 119 -5.44 -1.94 -7.86
CA GLY A 119 -4.13 -2.15 -8.49
C GLY A 119 -4.10 -1.89 -10.01
N ARG A 120 -5.23 -1.56 -10.65
CA ARG A 120 -5.31 -1.32 -12.09
C ARG A 120 -5.04 0.14 -12.39
N VAL A 121 -3.76 0.50 -12.38
CA VAL A 121 -3.30 1.85 -12.66
C VAL A 121 -2.25 1.85 -13.76
N VAL A 122 -2.23 2.93 -14.53
CA VAL A 122 -1.25 3.19 -15.58
C VAL A 122 -0.30 4.29 -15.09
N PRO A 123 1.02 4.12 -15.25
CA PRO A 123 2.00 5.16 -14.93
C PRO A 123 1.83 6.38 -15.84
N GLY A 124 2.04 7.56 -15.26
CA GLY A 124 2.00 8.86 -15.93
C GLY A 124 3.39 9.52 -16.00
N GLN A 125 3.44 10.82 -15.74
CA GLN A 125 4.71 11.55 -15.70
C GLN A 125 5.54 11.17 -14.47
N VAL A 126 6.85 11.34 -14.60
CA VAL A 126 7.78 11.20 -13.49
C VAL A 126 8.60 12.48 -13.40
N TRP A 127 8.76 12.98 -12.19
CA TRP A 127 9.56 14.16 -11.89
C TRP A 127 10.61 13.86 -10.82
N LEU A 128 11.75 14.51 -10.97
CA LEU A 128 12.75 14.64 -9.94
C LEU A 128 12.63 16.04 -9.33
N ILE A 129 12.49 16.09 -8.01
CA ILE A 129 12.54 17.32 -7.22
C ILE A 129 13.78 17.26 -6.33
N GLN A 130 14.62 18.29 -6.41
CA GLN A 130 15.84 18.42 -5.61
C GLN A 130 15.78 19.74 -4.83
N GLU A 131 15.68 19.67 -3.50
CA GLU A 131 15.54 20.84 -2.60
C GLU A 131 16.89 21.43 -2.17
N GLY A 132 17.98 20.71 -2.41
CA GLY A 132 19.33 21.15 -2.05
C GLY A 132 20.34 20.01 -2.22
N PRO A 133 21.65 20.30 -2.13
CA PRO A 133 22.69 19.29 -2.34
C PRO A 133 22.72 18.19 -1.27
N LEU A 134 22.06 18.40 -0.12
CA LEU A 134 22.07 17.47 1.02
C LEU A 134 20.71 16.81 1.28
N ASP A 135 19.63 17.29 0.67
CA ASP A 135 18.25 16.85 0.98
C ASP A 135 17.81 15.61 0.19
N GLY A 136 18.72 15.11 -0.67
CA GLY A 136 18.50 13.94 -1.50
C GLY A 136 17.55 14.19 -2.67
N ASP A 137 17.25 13.12 -3.39
CA ASP A 137 16.35 13.15 -4.53
C ASP A 137 14.93 12.84 -4.08
N ARG A 138 13.94 13.66 -4.45
CA ARG A 138 12.53 13.30 -4.33
C ARG A 138 12.00 12.89 -5.70
N LEU A 139 11.72 11.60 -5.85
CA LEU A 139 11.12 11.02 -7.05
C LEU A 139 9.60 11.04 -6.91
N VAL A 140 8.91 11.71 -7.83
CA VAL A 140 7.44 11.80 -7.86
C VAL A 140 6.95 11.12 -9.12
N CYS A 141 6.21 10.02 -8.97
CA CYS A 141 5.68 9.23 -10.08
C CYS A 141 4.15 9.30 -10.09
N GLU A 142 3.56 9.80 -11.17
CA GLU A 142 2.12 9.84 -11.35
C GLU A 142 1.55 8.47 -11.73
N PHE A 143 0.32 8.24 -11.33
CA PHE A 143 -0.49 7.08 -11.70
C PHE A 143 -1.95 7.49 -11.87
N ARG A 144 -2.66 6.74 -12.71
CA ARG A 144 -4.09 6.91 -12.92
C ARG A 144 -4.79 5.57 -13.03
N TYR A 145 -5.93 5.43 -12.37
CA TYR A 145 -6.84 4.30 -12.59
C TYR A 145 -7.45 4.39 -13.99
N GLU A 146 -7.36 3.30 -14.77
CA GLU A 146 -7.74 3.24 -16.20
C GLU A 146 -9.14 3.79 -16.47
N ASP A 147 -10.10 3.50 -15.58
CA ASP A 147 -11.52 3.85 -15.76
C ASP A 147 -11.97 5.12 -15.01
N ALA A 148 -11.06 5.83 -14.32
CA ALA A 148 -11.42 6.89 -13.37
C ALA A 148 -11.24 8.33 -13.90
N GLY A 149 -10.73 8.50 -15.13
CA GLY A 149 -10.42 9.81 -15.68
C GLY A 149 -9.46 10.61 -14.78
N THR A 150 -9.76 11.88 -14.50
CA THR A 150 -8.94 12.74 -13.61
C THR A 150 -9.15 12.46 -12.12
N ARG A 151 -10.26 11.81 -11.72
CA ARG A 151 -10.54 11.47 -10.31
C ARG A 151 -9.63 10.36 -9.76
N GLY A 152 -8.97 9.61 -10.63
CA GLY A 152 -8.02 8.56 -10.25
C GLY A 152 -6.55 9.00 -10.28
N LEU A 153 -6.27 10.28 -10.56
CA LEU A 153 -4.90 10.80 -10.60
C LEU A 153 -4.32 10.85 -9.18
N HIS A 154 -3.18 10.21 -8.99
CA HIS A 154 -2.41 10.24 -7.75
C HIS A 154 -0.93 10.11 -8.06
N ALA A 155 -0.07 10.33 -7.07
CA ALA A 155 1.36 10.09 -7.21
C ALA A 155 1.93 9.31 -6.04
N THR A 156 3.03 8.60 -6.29
CA THR A 156 3.93 8.11 -5.25
C THR A 156 5.15 9.02 -5.21
N ALA A 157 5.39 9.64 -4.06
CA ALA A 157 6.55 10.48 -3.81
C ALA A 157 7.50 9.75 -2.86
N VAL A 158 8.74 9.52 -3.30
CA VAL A 158 9.78 8.83 -2.51
C VAL A 158 10.97 9.77 -2.36
N ARG A 159 11.37 10.04 -1.12
CA ARG A 159 12.63 10.74 -0.84
C ARG A 159 13.73 9.71 -0.67
N LEU A 160 14.79 9.87 -1.44
CA LEU A 160 15.99 9.04 -1.43
C LEU A 160 17.17 9.87 -0.90
N GLY A 161 17.76 9.40 0.19
CA GLY A 161 18.97 9.98 0.77
C GLY A 161 20.25 9.43 0.14
N HIS A 162 21.35 9.51 0.89
CA HIS A 162 22.63 8.94 0.48
C HIS A 162 22.51 7.42 0.21
N GLY A 163 23.09 6.95 -0.89
CA GLY A 163 23.03 5.54 -1.27
C GLY A 163 21.66 5.05 -1.74
N ASP A 164 20.76 5.96 -2.15
CA ASP A 164 19.37 5.64 -2.53
C ASP A 164 18.53 5.00 -1.42
N ALA A 165 18.90 5.21 -0.15
CA ALA A 165 18.11 4.78 0.99
C ALA A 165 16.82 5.61 1.10
N PRO A 166 15.61 4.98 1.11
CA PRO A 166 14.37 5.72 1.32
C PRO A 166 14.30 6.33 2.71
N SER A 167 14.03 7.63 2.77
CA SER A 167 13.79 8.36 4.02
C SER A 167 12.31 8.71 4.25
N GLU A 168 11.54 8.80 3.17
CA GLU A 168 10.11 9.12 3.20
C GLU A 168 9.40 8.49 2.00
N VAL A 169 8.20 7.93 2.22
CA VAL A 169 7.32 7.43 1.16
C VAL A 169 5.91 7.98 1.39
N VAL A 170 5.39 8.73 0.42
CA VAL A 170 4.08 9.38 0.51
C VAL A 170 3.24 9.03 -0.70
N ILE A 171 1.95 8.78 -0.46
CA ILE A 171 0.93 8.68 -1.50
C ILE A 171 0.20 10.02 -1.56
N VAL A 172 0.22 10.63 -2.73
CA VAL A 172 -0.34 11.97 -2.96
C VAL A 172 -1.63 11.84 -3.74
N GLY A 173 -2.75 12.16 -3.11
CA GLY A 173 -4.07 12.18 -3.75
C GLY A 173 -4.37 13.46 -4.54
N ASP A 174 -3.71 14.58 -4.21
CA ASP A 174 -3.86 15.87 -4.91
C ASP A 174 -2.55 16.25 -5.60
N VAL A 175 -2.31 15.61 -6.77
CA VAL A 175 -1.13 15.89 -7.60
C VAL A 175 -1.09 17.34 -8.09
N PRO A 176 -2.21 17.96 -8.53
CA PRO A 176 -2.20 19.38 -8.89
C PRO A 176 -1.72 20.30 -7.76
N ALA A 177 -2.17 20.09 -6.52
CA ALA A 177 -1.72 20.88 -5.37
C ALA A 177 -0.22 20.65 -5.07
N LEU A 178 0.25 19.40 -5.11
CA LEU A 178 1.69 19.08 -4.97
C LEU A 178 2.51 19.84 -6.02
N MET A 179 2.12 19.77 -7.29
CA MET A 179 2.86 20.41 -8.37
C MET A 179 2.78 21.94 -8.32
N ALA A 180 1.68 22.51 -7.80
CA ALA A 180 1.59 23.94 -7.54
C ALA A 180 2.57 24.36 -6.43
N ALA A 181 2.65 23.61 -5.33
CA ALA A 181 3.61 23.86 -4.26
C ALA A 181 5.05 23.71 -4.74
N ALA A 182 5.36 22.69 -5.55
CA ALA A 182 6.69 22.50 -6.13
C ALA A 182 7.09 23.66 -7.04
N ARG A 183 6.15 24.20 -7.85
CA ARG A 183 6.41 25.40 -8.67
C ARG A 183 6.66 26.65 -7.82
N GLN A 184 5.92 26.83 -6.72
CA GLN A 184 6.16 27.94 -5.79
C GLN A 184 7.53 27.83 -5.14
N ALA A 185 7.94 26.64 -4.69
CA ALA A 185 9.26 26.39 -4.14
C ALA A 185 10.38 26.66 -5.17
N MET A 186 10.17 26.24 -6.43
CA MET A 186 11.10 26.52 -7.53
C MET A 186 11.23 28.03 -7.81
N GLN A 187 10.13 28.79 -7.78
CA GLN A 187 10.14 30.26 -7.93
C GLN A 187 10.86 30.98 -6.79
N ALA A 188 10.88 30.37 -5.60
CA ALA A 188 11.62 30.85 -4.44
C ALA A 188 13.07 30.34 -4.39
N GLU A 189 13.55 29.69 -5.44
CA GLU A 189 14.90 29.09 -5.53
C GLU A 189 15.18 28.05 -4.44
N LEU A 190 14.12 27.40 -3.92
CA LEU A 190 14.21 26.37 -2.88
C LEU A 190 14.32 24.95 -3.45
N CYS A 191 14.03 24.75 -4.74
CA CYS A 191 14.19 23.45 -5.37
C CYS A 191 14.32 23.56 -6.90
N VAL A 192 14.81 22.48 -7.50
CA VAL A 192 14.75 22.24 -8.94
C VAL A 192 13.71 21.14 -9.20
N VAL A 193 12.83 21.37 -10.17
CA VAL A 193 11.83 20.38 -10.62
C VAL A 193 12.10 20.08 -12.09
N GLN A 194 12.34 18.82 -12.42
CA GLN A 194 12.60 18.41 -13.80
C GLN A 194 11.88 17.10 -14.15
N PRO A 195 11.39 16.93 -15.40
CA PRO A 195 10.97 15.63 -15.89
C PRO A 195 12.10 14.61 -15.74
N TYR A 196 11.76 13.37 -15.43
CA TYR A 196 12.73 12.29 -15.31
C TYR A 196 12.25 11.05 -16.08
N ASP A 197 13.20 10.29 -16.63
CA ASP A 197 12.91 9.14 -17.47
C ASP A 197 12.31 8.00 -16.62
N PRO A 198 11.05 7.58 -16.88
CA PRO A 198 10.44 6.48 -16.16
C PRO A 198 11.25 5.18 -16.21
N ALA A 199 11.97 4.92 -17.31
CA ALA A 199 12.79 3.72 -17.47
C ALA A 199 14.05 3.72 -16.60
N ALA A 200 14.53 4.92 -16.20
CA ALA A 200 15.59 5.06 -15.21
C ALA A 200 15.04 4.99 -13.78
N VAL A 201 13.84 5.54 -13.53
CA VAL A 201 13.22 5.59 -12.21
C VAL A 201 12.71 4.24 -11.73
N GLY A 202 12.12 3.43 -12.61
CA GLY A 202 11.54 2.14 -12.24
C GLY A 202 12.52 1.21 -11.53
N PRO A 203 13.69 0.88 -12.15
CA PRO A 203 14.70 0.04 -11.50
C PRO A 203 15.23 0.64 -10.20
N ARG A 204 15.45 1.96 -10.15
CA ARG A 204 15.95 2.67 -8.97
C ARG A 204 14.98 2.57 -7.79
N LEU A 205 13.69 2.84 -8.01
CA LEU A 205 12.68 2.72 -6.96
C LEU A 205 12.46 1.28 -6.50
N ARG A 206 12.46 0.31 -7.42
CA ARG A 206 12.36 -1.12 -7.05
C ARG A 206 13.54 -1.52 -6.14
N ALA A 207 14.76 -1.16 -6.51
CA ALA A 207 15.94 -1.44 -5.69
C ALA A 207 15.86 -0.78 -4.30
N ALA A 208 15.44 0.49 -4.25
CA ALA A 208 15.33 1.24 -2.99
C ALA A 208 14.22 0.70 -2.07
N LEU A 209 13.06 0.31 -2.61
CA LEU A 209 11.89 -0.12 -1.82
C LEU A 209 11.92 -1.61 -1.43
N ASP A 210 12.67 -2.43 -2.15
CA ASP A 210 12.87 -3.86 -1.85
C ASP A 210 14.16 -4.10 -1.02
N HIS A 211 14.82 -3.03 -0.56
CA HIS A 211 16.04 -3.14 0.23
C HIS A 211 15.79 -3.84 1.57
N ALA A 212 16.79 -4.58 2.05
CA ALA A 212 16.70 -5.46 3.21
C ALA A 212 16.94 -4.75 4.56
N GLU A 213 17.36 -3.49 4.53
CA GLU A 213 17.56 -2.70 5.73
C GLU A 213 16.22 -2.21 6.30
N PRO A 214 16.11 -2.08 7.63
CA PRO A 214 14.93 -1.50 8.24
C PRO A 214 14.69 -0.09 7.68
N LEU A 215 13.54 0.11 7.05
CA LEU A 215 13.14 1.43 6.58
C LEU A 215 12.71 2.31 7.77
N PRO A 216 12.82 3.64 7.67
CA PRO A 216 12.26 4.55 8.66
C PRO A 216 10.75 4.37 8.85
N GLU A 217 10.25 4.66 10.06
CA GLU A 217 8.82 4.50 10.40
C GLU A 217 7.88 5.22 9.41
N ALA A 218 8.31 6.40 8.95
CA ALA A 218 7.59 7.23 7.99
C ALA A 218 7.31 6.54 6.64
N CYS A 219 8.05 5.48 6.28
CA CYS A 219 7.84 4.76 5.03
C CYS A 219 6.66 3.76 5.11
N TYR A 220 6.47 3.09 6.25
CA TYR A 220 5.58 1.92 6.38
C TYR A 220 4.13 2.14 5.99
N PRO A 221 3.47 3.29 6.28
CA PRO A 221 2.07 3.46 5.91
C PRO A 221 1.82 3.26 4.40
N ALA A 222 2.81 3.56 3.56
CA ALA A 222 2.69 3.55 2.11
C ALA A 222 3.44 2.40 1.41
N MET A 223 4.17 1.54 2.14
CA MET A 223 5.13 0.62 1.51
C MET A 223 4.53 -0.38 0.52
N ALA A 224 3.44 -1.07 0.88
CA ALA A 224 2.84 -2.04 -0.02
C ALA A 224 2.34 -1.38 -1.31
N LEU A 225 1.72 -0.21 -1.18
CA LEU A 225 1.25 0.58 -2.30
C LEU A 225 2.41 1.11 -3.15
N ALA A 226 3.45 1.69 -2.53
CA ALA A 226 4.63 2.21 -3.23
C ALA A 226 5.39 1.12 -3.99
N ARG A 227 5.60 -0.07 -3.39
CA ARG A 227 6.22 -1.22 -4.07
C ARG A 227 5.39 -1.67 -5.27
N HIS A 228 4.07 -1.72 -5.13
CA HIS A 228 3.18 -2.01 -6.26
C HIS A 228 3.33 -0.96 -7.38
N ARG A 229 3.33 0.33 -7.04
CA ARG A 229 3.48 1.42 -8.02
C ARG A 229 4.84 1.40 -8.72
N ALA A 230 5.93 1.19 -7.98
CA ALA A 230 7.27 1.03 -8.55
C ALA A 230 7.38 -0.18 -9.49
N ALA A 231 6.63 -1.25 -9.23
CA ALA A 231 6.59 -2.43 -10.11
C ALA A 231 5.87 -2.19 -11.46
N LEU A 232 5.08 -1.11 -11.58
CA LEU A 232 4.39 -0.74 -12.82
C LEU A 232 5.17 0.22 -13.71
N LEU A 233 6.22 0.85 -13.18
CA LEU A 233 7.12 1.67 -13.97
C LEU A 233 7.96 0.79 -14.91
N PRO A 234 8.34 1.28 -16.10
CA PRO A 234 9.16 0.52 -17.05
C PRO A 234 10.55 0.16 -16.50
#